data_AF-A0A7K0D8G0-F1
#
_entry.id   AF-A0A7K0D8G0-F1
#
_cell.length_a   1.000
_cell.length_b   1.000
_cell.length_c   1.000
_cell.angle_alpha   90.00
_cell.angle_beta   90.00
_cell.angle_gamma   90.00
#
_symmetry.space_group_name_H-M   'P 1'
#
loop_
_entity.id
_entity.type
_entity.pdbx_description
1 polymer ?
#
loop_
_entity_poly.entity_id
_entity_poly.type
_entity_poly.pdbx_seq_one_letter_code
_entity_poly.pdbx_strand_id
1 'polypeptide(L)'
;MRVDVVVFAGCAMAVLVAWCVVALRITGRMPGVRRRPAPPTPPAPQDQPAPVIDLRLSVEWASPRQVWPALTAENTLLAARLAGRLTPGEYRARMLELARRCEPRPTAGSE
;
A
#
# COMPACT_ATOMS: atom_id res chain seq x y z
N MET A 1 37.68 -21.55 7.19
CA MET A 1 36.40 -21.65 7.93
C MET A 1 36.13 -20.47 8.85
N ARG A 2 36.94 -20.17 9.90
CA ARG A 2 36.67 -18.99 10.76
C ARG A 2 36.82 -17.64 10.03
N VAL A 3 37.79 -17.53 9.12
CA VAL A 3 38.03 -16.31 8.34
C VAL A 3 36.90 -16.06 7.34
N ASP A 4 36.36 -17.11 6.72
CA ASP A 4 35.21 -17.03 5.81
C ASP A 4 33.94 -16.50 6.51
N VAL A 5 33.69 -16.95 7.75
CA VAL A 5 32.53 -16.49 8.54
C VAL A 5 32.67 -15.01 8.91
N VAL A 6 33.88 -14.55 9.26
CA VAL A 6 34.13 -13.13 9.57
C VAL A 6 33.96 -12.25 8.34
N VAL A 7 34.44 -12.70 7.17
CA VAL A 7 34.26 -12.00 5.89
C VAL A 7 32.78 -11.95 5.52
N PHE A 8 32.04 -13.06 5.65
CA PHE A 8 30.62 -13.11 5.34
C PHE A 8 29.79 -12.21 6.26
N ALA A 9 30.10 -12.20 7.56
CA ALA A 9 29.47 -11.31 8.53
C ALA A 9 29.78 -9.84 8.22
N GLY A 10 31.03 -9.53 7.83
CA GLY A 10 31.43 -8.19 7.39
C GLY A 10 30.66 -7.73 6.15
N CYS A 11 30.53 -8.59 5.14
CA CYS A 11 29.76 -8.29 3.92
C CYS A 11 28.27 -8.09 4.23
N ALA A 12 27.67 -8.93 5.07
CA ALA A 12 26.26 -8.80 5.46
C ALA A 12 26.00 -7.49 6.20
N MET A 13 26.89 -7.10 7.12
CA MET A 13 26.79 -5.83 7.84
C MET A 13 26.94 -4.62 6.91
N ALA A 14 27.88 -4.67 5.95
CA ALA A 14 28.06 -3.60 4.97
C ALA A 14 26.81 -3.41 4.09
N VAL A 15 26.18 -4.51 3.65
CA VAL A 15 24.93 -4.48 2.88
C VAL A 15 23.79 -3.91 3.73
N LEU A 16 23.67 -4.31 4.99
CA LEU A 16 22.65 -3.81 5.91
C LEU A 16 22.78 -2.30 6.13
N VAL A 17 24.00 -1.82 6.38
CA VAL A 17 24.28 -0.39 6.59
C VAL A 17 23.97 0.42 5.32
N ALA A 18 24.40 -0.07 4.15
CA ALA A 18 24.10 0.56 2.87
C ALA A 18 22.58 0.64 2.63
N TRP A 19 21.84 -0.43 2.91
CA TRP A 19 20.39 -0.45 2.82
C TRP A 19 19.72 0.55 3.77
N CYS A 20 20.15 0.61 5.03
CA CYS A 20 19.65 1.58 6.00
C CYS A 20 19.87 3.03 5.55
N VAL A 21 21.04 3.35 5.00
CA VAL A 21 21.35 4.69 4.48
C VAL A 21 20.44 5.05 3.31
N VAL A 22 20.22 4.12 2.37
CA VAL A 22 19.31 4.32 1.24
C VAL A 22 17.87 4.53 1.72
N ALA A 23 17.39 3.71 2.67
CA ALA A 23 16.07 3.83 3.25
C ALA A 23 15.87 5.20 3.94
N LEU A 24 16.85 5.64 4.74
CA LEU A 24 16.84 6.95 5.40
C LEU A 24 16.87 8.12 4.40
N ARG A 25 17.57 7.97 3.28
CA ARG A 25 17.58 8.99 2.21
C ARG A 25 16.27 9.05 1.44
N ILE A 26 15.56 7.93 1.31
CA ILE A 26 14.24 7.85 0.67
C ILE A 26 13.18 8.46 1.61
N THR A 27 13.20 8.14 2.90
CA THR A 27 12.25 8.69 3.88
C THR A 27 12.55 10.15 4.22
N GLY A 28 13.81 10.53 4.34
CA GLY A 28 14.25 11.92 4.56
C GLY A 28 14.06 12.84 3.34
N ARG A 29 13.75 12.29 2.16
CA ARG A 29 13.39 13.05 0.97
C ARG A 29 11.93 13.46 0.89
N MET A 30 11.08 13.15 1.87
CA MET A 30 9.78 13.82 1.99
C MET A 30 10.01 15.24 2.53
N PRO A 31 10.07 16.28 1.68
CA PRO A 31 10.30 17.63 2.13
C PRO A 31 8.99 18.09 2.77
N GLY A 32 9.10 18.68 3.96
CA GLY A 32 8.03 19.27 4.76
C GLY A 32 6.66 19.36 4.09
N VAL A 33 5.70 18.61 4.64
CA VAL A 33 4.30 19.01 4.60
C VAL A 33 4.24 20.40 5.23
N ARG A 34 4.32 21.44 4.39
CA ARG A 34 3.95 22.81 4.77
C ARG A 34 2.57 22.67 5.38
N ARG A 35 2.46 22.84 6.70
CA ARG A 35 1.18 23.08 7.38
C ARG A 35 0.59 24.34 6.73
N ARG A 36 -0.27 24.12 5.74
CA ARG A 36 -1.20 25.14 5.27
C ARG A 36 -2.14 25.42 6.46
N PRO A 37 -2.32 26.68 6.89
CA PRO A 37 -3.39 27.00 7.82
C PRO A 37 -4.70 26.52 7.21
N ALA A 38 -5.44 25.70 7.95
CA ALA A 38 -6.75 25.24 7.53
C ALA A 38 -7.67 26.47 7.35
N PRO A 39 -8.45 26.55 6.26
CA PRO A 39 -9.51 27.55 6.15
C PRO A 39 -10.53 27.32 7.29
N PRO A 40 -11.18 28.40 7.80
CA PRO A 40 -12.15 28.26 8.88
C PRO A 40 -13.26 27.30 8.46
N THR A 41 -13.49 26.29 9.31
CA THR A 41 -14.51 25.25 9.13
C THR A 41 -15.89 25.93 9.02
N PRO A 42 -16.66 25.71 7.94
CA PRO A 42 -18.06 26.12 7.91
C PRO A 42 -18.86 25.37 9.01
N PRO A 43 -19.93 25.96 9.55
CA PRO A 43 -20.75 25.31 10.58
C PRO A 43 -21.23 23.94 10.06
N ALA A 44 -21.09 22.92 10.91
CA ALA A 44 -21.47 21.55 10.58
C ALA A 44 -22.95 21.49 10.16
N PRO A 45 -23.28 20.87 9.01
CA PRO A 45 -24.65 20.51 8.69
C PRO A 45 -25.20 19.61 9.80
N GLN A 46 -26.31 20.03 10.40
CA GLN A 46 -26.99 19.31 11.47
C GLN A 46 -27.49 17.95 10.98
N ASP A 47 -27.34 16.93 11.84
CA ASP A 47 -28.14 15.71 11.94
C ASP A 47 -28.59 15.08 10.62
N GLN A 48 -27.62 14.76 9.76
CA GLN A 48 -27.77 13.57 8.94
C GLN A 48 -27.23 12.40 9.76
N PRO A 49 -28.05 11.39 10.12
CA PRO A 49 -27.51 10.17 10.70
C PRO A 49 -26.47 9.66 9.71
N ALA A 50 -25.21 9.62 10.14
CA ALA A 50 -24.15 9.01 9.35
C ALA A 50 -24.70 7.66 8.87
N PRO A 51 -24.55 7.30 7.58
CA PRO A 51 -24.92 5.96 7.17
C PRO A 51 -24.22 5.03 8.13
N VAL A 52 -25.01 4.29 8.91
CA VAL A 52 -24.49 3.22 9.75
C VAL A 52 -23.91 2.26 8.74
N ILE A 53 -22.60 2.38 8.49
CA ILE A 53 -21.86 1.35 7.79
C ILE A 53 -22.04 0.17 8.72
N ASP A 54 -22.96 -0.72 8.36
CA ASP A 54 -23.13 -1.97 9.07
C ASP A 54 -21.82 -2.73 8.90
N LEU A 55 -20.91 -2.48 9.83
CA LEU A 55 -19.60 -3.07 9.95
C LEU A 55 -19.73 -4.50 10.47
N ARG A 56 -20.79 -5.21 10.10
CA ARG A 56 -20.63 -6.60 9.71
C ARG A 56 -19.62 -6.62 8.56
N LEU A 57 -18.35 -6.54 8.94
CA LEU A 57 -17.19 -7.09 8.26
C LEU A 57 -17.51 -8.57 8.05
N SER A 58 -18.43 -8.87 7.13
CA SER A 58 -18.85 -10.22 6.82
C SER A 58 -17.58 -10.95 6.42
N VAL A 59 -17.21 -12.00 7.15
CA VAL A 59 -16.00 -12.81 6.93
C VAL A 59 -15.82 -13.21 5.46
N GLU A 60 -16.91 -13.16 4.69
CA GLU A 60 -16.99 -13.28 3.24
C GLU A 60 -16.07 -12.30 2.47
N TRP A 61 -15.96 -11.01 2.86
CA TRP A 61 -15.02 -10.06 2.21
C TRP A 61 -13.56 -10.44 2.43
N ALA A 62 -13.28 -11.12 3.56
CA ALA A 62 -11.96 -11.59 3.96
C ALA A 62 -11.73 -13.06 3.57
N SER A 63 -12.52 -13.62 2.65
CA SER A 63 -12.30 -15.00 2.23
C SER A 63 -10.89 -15.11 1.62
N PRO A 64 -10.00 -15.97 2.15
CA PRO A 64 -8.61 -16.05 1.69
C PRO A 64 -8.51 -16.31 0.18
N ARG A 65 -9.49 -17.01 -0.38
CA ARG A 65 -9.57 -17.32 -1.82
C ARG A 65 -9.84 -16.10 -2.69
N GLN A 66 -10.51 -15.06 -2.18
CA GLN A 66 -10.80 -13.84 -2.95
C GLN A 66 -9.74 -12.75 -2.69
N VAL A 67 -9.25 -12.63 -1.46
CA VAL A 67 -8.28 -11.60 -1.08
C VAL A 67 -6.86 -11.91 -1.59
N TRP A 68 -6.40 -13.17 -1.49
CA TRP A 68 -5.02 -13.50 -1.82
C TRP A 68 -4.63 -13.27 -3.28
N PRO A 69 -5.48 -13.58 -4.28
CA PRO A 69 -5.15 -13.30 -5.68
C PRO A 69 -4.98 -11.80 -5.94
N ALA A 70 -5.86 -10.96 -5.39
CA ALA A 70 -5.79 -9.51 -5.52
C ALA A 70 -4.50 -8.95 -4.89
N LEU A 71 -4.20 -9.38 -3.67
CA LEU A 71 -3.01 -8.94 -2.95
C LEU A 71 -1.71 -9.41 -3.64
N THR A 72 -1.71 -10.62 -4.20
CA THR A 72 -0.57 -11.14 -4.96
C THR A 72 -0.31 -10.30 -6.21
N ALA A 73 -1.39 -9.92 -6.92
CA ALA A 73 -1.30 -9.05 -8.08
C ALA A 73 -0.76 -7.65 -7.70
N GLU A 74 -1.25 -7.05 -6.61
CA GLU A 74 -0.76 -5.78 -6.09
C GLU A 74 0.73 -5.84 -5.73
N ASN A 75 1.14 -6.86 -4.96
CA ASN A 75 2.54 -7.07 -4.58
C ASN A 75 3.46 -7.22 -5.79
N THR A 76 2.98 -7.86 -6.86
CA THR A 76 3.74 -8.00 -8.11
C THR A 76 3.93 -6.65 -8.81
N LEU A 77 2.89 -5.82 -8.85
CA LEU A 77 2.97 -4.46 -9.41
C LEU A 77 3.90 -3.57 -8.58
N LEU A 78 3.83 -3.66 -7.26
CA LEU A 78 4.71 -2.94 -6.35
C LEU A 78 6.17 -3.38 -6.51
N ALA A 79 6.43 -4.68 -6.56
CA ALA A 79 7.77 -5.23 -6.79
C ALA A 79 8.35 -4.76 -8.14
N ALA A 80 7.54 -4.72 -9.20
CA ALA A 80 7.98 -4.20 -10.50
C ALA A 80 8.29 -2.70 -10.44
N ARG A 81 7.50 -1.91 -9.69
CA ARG A 81 7.72 -0.48 -9.49
C ARG A 81 8.98 -0.19 -8.67
N LEU A 82 9.25 -0.99 -7.64
CA LEU A 82 10.46 -0.90 -6.82
C LEU A 82 11.70 -1.34 -7.58
N ALA A 83 11.57 -2.35 -8.45
CA ALA A 83 12.63 -2.80 -9.36
C ALA A 83 12.89 -1.83 -10.54
N GLY A 84 12.15 -0.71 -10.64
CA GLY A 84 12.30 0.25 -11.73
C GLY A 84 11.79 -0.23 -13.10
N ARG A 85 11.12 -1.39 -13.14
CA ARG A 85 10.57 -1.98 -14.38
C ARG A 85 9.21 -1.40 -14.78
N LEU A 86 8.66 -0.53 -13.94
CA LEU A 86 7.34 0.05 -14.13
C LEU A 86 7.39 1.54 -13.81
N THR A 87 6.92 2.36 -14.75
CA THR A 87 6.84 3.80 -14.53
C THR A 87 5.71 4.14 -13.54
N PRO A 88 5.73 5.33 -12.90
CA PRO A 88 4.64 5.75 -12.02
C PRO A 88 3.26 5.77 -12.70
N GLY A 89 3.21 6.17 -13.98
CA GLY A 89 1.97 6.22 -14.76
C GLY A 89 1.40 4.83 -15.05
N GLU A 90 2.24 3.90 -15.48
CA GLU A 90 1.85 2.50 -15.71
C GLU A 90 1.41 1.82 -14.43
N TYR A 91 2.07 2.11 -13.31
CA TYR A 91 1.71 1.56 -12.00
C TYR A 91 0.29 1.99 -11.63
N ARG A 92 -0.01 3.29 -11.76
CA ARG A 92 -1.33 3.84 -11.47
C ARG A 92 -2.40 3.23 -12.37
N ALA A 93 -2.14 3.12 -13.67
CA ALA A 93 -3.08 2.53 -14.62
C ALA A 93 -3.38 1.06 -14.29
N ARG A 94 -2.35 0.27 -13.98
CA ARG A 94 -2.51 -1.16 -13.64
C ARG A 94 -3.18 -1.36 -12.28
N MET A 95 -2.93 -0.51 -11.30
CA MET A 95 -3.64 -0.52 -10.02
C MET A 95 -5.13 -0.18 -10.18
N LEU A 96 -5.48 0.79 -11.03
CA LEU A 96 -6.89 1.14 -11.32
C LEU A 96 -7.62 0.02 -12.05
N GLU A 97 -6.93 -0.68 -12.95
CA GLU A 97 -7.45 -1.87 -13.61
C GLU A 97 -7.67 -3.02 -12.60
N LEU A 98 -6.72 -3.25 -11.70
CA LEU A 98 -6.84 -4.26 -10.65
C LEU A 98 -8.04 -3.95 -9.72
N ALA A 99 -8.17 -2.69 -9.28
CA ALA A 99 -9.27 -2.25 -8.43
C ALA A 99 -10.65 -2.53 -9.08
N ARG A 100 -10.80 -2.22 -10.38
CA ARG A 100 -12.03 -2.49 -11.13
C ARG A 100 -12.37 -3.98 -11.21
N ARG A 101 -11.39 -4.88 -11.24
CA ARG A 101 -11.63 -6.33 -11.24
C ARG A 101 -12.04 -6.86 -9.88
N CYS A 102 -11.55 -6.23 -8.82
CA CYS A 102 -11.85 -6.57 -7.45
C CYS A 102 -13.16 -5.94 -6.94
N GLU A 103 -13.78 -5.07 -7.75
CA GLU A 103 -15.05 -4.45 -7.40
C GLU A 103 -16.14 -5.54 -7.32
N PRO A 104 -16.82 -5.70 -6.17
CA PRO A 104 -17.83 -6.72 -6.01
C PRO A 104 -18.96 -6.43 -6.99
N ARG A 105 -19.24 -7.37 -7.90
CA ARG A 105 -20.41 -7.26 -8.76
C ARG A 105 -21.65 -7.31 -7.89
N PRO A 106 -22.61 -6.39 -8.04
CA PRO A 106 -23.88 -6.51 -7.35
C PRO A 106 -24.53 -7.81 -7.81
N THR A 107 -24.65 -8.77 -6.89
CA THR A 107 -25.50 -9.95 -7.10
C THR A 107 -26.93 -9.44 -7.16
N ALA A 108 -27.44 -9.24 -8.38
CA ALA A 108 -28.87 -9.04 -8.60
C ALA A 108 -29.59 -10.31 -8.14
N GLY A 109 -30.14 -10.27 -6.93
CA GLY A 109 -30.79 -11.43 -6.33
C GLY A 109 -30.89 -11.34 -4.82
N SER A 110 -31.70 -10.40 -4.34
CA SER A 110 -32.38 -10.53 -3.06
C SER A 110 -33.83 -10.11 -3.31
N GLU A 111 -34.68 -11.11 -3.57
CA GLU A 111 -36.14 -11.01 -3.53
C GLU A 111 -36.64 -10.51 -2.17
#